data_AF-A0A9D4U7G6-F1
#
_entry.id   AF-A0A9D4U7G6-F1
#
_cell.length_a   1.000
_cell.length_b   1.000
_cell.length_c   1.000
_cell.angle_alpha   90.00
_cell.angle_beta   90.00
_cell.angle_gamma   90.00
#
_symmetry.space_group_name_H-M   'P 1'
#
loop_
_entity.id
_entity.type
_entity.pdbx_description
1 polymer ?
#
loop_
_entity_poly.entity_id
_entity_poly.type
_entity_poly.pdbx_seq_one_letter_code
_entity_poly.pdbx_strand_id
1 'polypeptide(L)'
;MVVVGICTDVCVLDFVVTVLSARNHGILSPLEEVVVYSKACATYDLPVEVAKGIDGALAHPQDAAHYLGLYMAKSRGAVVADSITFPEANSHL
;
A
#
# COMPACT_ATOMS: atom_id res chain seq x y z
N MET A 1 -5.10 8.79 6.94
CA MET A 1 -5.26 8.55 5.48
C MET A 1 -5.39 7.06 5.26
N VAL A 2 -6.39 6.62 4.49
CA VAL A 2 -6.57 5.22 4.09
C VAL A 2 -6.01 5.03 2.68
N VAL A 3 -5.19 4.01 2.49
CA VAL A 3 -4.50 3.68 1.23
C VAL A 3 -4.96 2.31 0.74
N VAL A 4 -5.30 2.26 -0.55
CA VAL A 4 -5.74 1.06 -1.29
C VAL A 4 -5.11 1.10 -2.69
N GLY A 5 -5.00 -0.04 -3.38
CA GLY A 5 -4.60 -0.05 -4.80
C GLY A 5 -3.71 -1.22 -5.23
N ILE A 6 -3.07 -1.03 -6.38
CA ILE A 6 -2.19 -1.99 -7.06
C ILE A 6 -1.01 -1.24 -7.68
N CYS A 7 0.23 -1.71 -7.62
CA CYS A 7 0.74 -2.91 -6.94
C CYS A 7 1.05 -2.67 -5.46
N THR A 8 0.77 -3.67 -4.61
CA THR A 8 0.96 -3.58 -3.15
C THR A 8 2.42 -3.31 -2.77
N ASP A 9 3.34 -3.95 -3.48
CA ASP A 9 4.78 -3.96 -3.23
C ASP A 9 5.57 -2.89 -4.00
N VAL A 10 4.90 -2.16 -4.90
CA VAL A 10 5.52 -1.09 -5.69
C VAL A 10 4.77 0.22 -5.44
N CYS A 11 3.71 0.52 -6.20
CA CYS A 11 3.05 1.83 -6.15
C CYS A 11 2.43 2.14 -4.78
N VAL A 12 1.78 1.15 -4.15
CA VAL A 12 1.20 1.33 -2.82
C VAL A 12 2.31 1.52 -1.79
N LEU A 13 3.36 0.69 -1.82
CA LEU A 13 4.49 0.81 -0.90
C LEU A 13 5.20 2.15 -1.05
N ASP A 14 5.55 2.55 -2.27
CA ASP A 14 6.23 3.81 -2.58
C ASP A 14 5.43 5.02 -2.13
N PHE A 15 4.12 5.02 -2.37
CA PHE A 15 3.23 6.07 -1.87
C PHE A 15 3.23 6.10 -0.34
N VAL A 16 3.05 4.95 0.31
CA VAL A 16 3.01 4.85 1.77
C VAL A 16 4.31 5.36 2.39
N VAL A 17 5.47 4.92 1.92
CA VAL A 17 6.76 5.34 2.49
C VAL A 17 7.05 6.81 2.21
N THR A 18 6.65 7.33 1.04
CA THR A 18 6.74 8.75 0.71
C THR A 18 5.87 9.60 1.64
N VAL A 19 4.60 9.22 1.82
CA VAL A 19 3.66 9.92 2.71
C VAL A 19 4.15 9.86 4.16
N LEU A 20 4.61 8.70 4.63
CA LEU A 20 5.17 8.57 5.98
C LEU A 20 6.41 9.45 6.15
N SER A 21 7.30 9.50 5.16
CA SER A 21 8.46 10.39 5.17
C SER A 21 8.03 11.86 5.25
N ALA A 22 7.11 12.30 4.38
CA ALA A 22 6.62 13.67 4.36
C ALA A 22 5.90 14.05 5.67
N ARG A 23 5.12 13.13 6.25
CA ARG A 23 4.51 13.29 7.58
C ARG A 23 5.57 13.48 8.65
N ASN A 24 6.59 12.61 8.69
CA ASN A 24 7.66 12.67 9.70
C ASN A 24 8.47 13.98 9.61
N HIS A 25 8.52 14.62 8.45
CA HIS A 25 9.13 15.95 8.24
C HIS A 25 8.16 17.11 8.48
N GLY A 26 6.93 16.86 8.92
CA GLY A 26 5.92 17.89 9.15
C GLY A 26 5.30 18.50 7.90
N ILE A 27 5.59 17.97 6.71
CA ILE A 27 5.09 18.48 5.41
C ILE A 27 3.59 18.22 5.26
N LEU A 28 3.09 17.12 5.82
CA LEU A 28 1.69 16.68 5.69
C LEU A 28 0.86 16.90 6.97
N SER A 29 1.17 17.90 7.80
CA SER A 29 0.31 18.21 8.97
C SER A 29 -1.12 18.56 8.51
N PRO A 30 -2.19 18.05 9.18
CA PRO A 30 -2.23 17.33 10.45
C PRO A 30 -2.33 15.79 10.32
N LEU A 31 -1.73 15.19 9.28
CA LEU A 31 -1.83 13.74 9.07
C LEU A 31 -1.19 12.95 10.23
N GLU A 32 -2.00 12.22 10.98
CA GLU A 32 -1.52 11.39 12.10
C GLU A 32 -1.13 9.98 11.62
N GLU A 33 -2.06 9.29 10.94
CA GLU A 33 -1.91 7.89 10.57
C GLU A 33 -2.04 7.64 9.08
N VAL A 34 -1.26 6.68 8.59
CA VAL A 34 -1.38 6.08 7.26
C VAL A 34 -1.80 4.64 7.44
N VAL A 35 -3.00 4.30 6.96
CA VAL A 35 -3.61 2.97 7.08
C VAL A 35 -3.63 2.33 5.70
N VAL A 36 -2.97 1.19 5.53
CA VAL A 36 -3.08 0.35 4.33
C VAL A 36 -4.19 -0.66 4.56
N TYR A 37 -5.26 -0.56 3.76
CA TYR A 37 -6.36 -1.52 3.84
C TYR A 37 -6.04 -2.74 2.98
N SER A 38 -5.49 -3.77 3.63
CA SER A 38 -4.90 -4.95 2.97
C SER A 38 -5.86 -5.66 2.01
N LYS A 39 -7.16 -5.73 2.34
CA LYS A 39 -8.17 -6.41 1.50
C LYS A 39 -8.52 -5.65 0.22
N ALA A 40 -8.17 -4.37 0.13
CA ALA A 40 -8.32 -3.55 -1.07
C ALA A 40 -6.96 -3.21 -1.71
N CYS A 41 -5.91 -3.94 -1.33
CA CYS A 41 -4.62 -3.92 -1.99
C CYS A 41 -4.38 -5.24 -2.73
N ALA A 42 -3.74 -5.18 -3.89
CA ALA A 42 -3.34 -6.36 -4.64
C ALA A 42 -2.02 -6.12 -5.37
N THR A 43 -1.38 -7.20 -5.80
CA THR A 43 -0.33 -7.21 -6.83
C THR A 43 -0.63 -8.38 -7.76
N TYR A 44 0.20 -8.62 -8.77
CA TYR A 44 0.00 -9.72 -9.73
C TYR A 44 1.16 -10.72 -9.68
N ASP A 45 0.93 -11.91 -10.23
CA ASP A 45 2.02 -12.85 -10.50
C ASP A 45 2.70 -12.41 -11.79
N LEU A 46 4.02 -12.31 -11.77
CA LEU A 46 4.80 -12.07 -12.97
C LEU A 46 5.80 -13.21 -13.19
N PRO A 47 5.40 -14.26 -13.94
CA PRO A 47 6.29 -15.37 -14.28
C PRO A 47 7.52 -14.90 -15.04
N VAL A 48 8.62 -15.62 -14.90
CA VAL A 48 9.92 -15.31 -15.55
C VAL A 48 9.78 -15.21 -17.07
N GLU A 49 8.95 -16.06 -17.65
CA GLU A 49 8.71 -16.20 -19.08
C GLU A 49 8.00 -14.97 -19.63
N VAL A 50 7.08 -14.40 -18.85
CA VAL A 50 6.39 -13.14 -19.17
C VAL A 50 7.33 -11.96 -18.97
N ALA A 51 8.05 -11.93 -17.84
CA ALA A 51 8.99 -10.85 -17.50
C ALA A 51 10.09 -10.67 -18.57
N LYS A 52 10.61 -11.77 -19.12
CA LYS A 52 11.60 -11.73 -20.23
C LYS A 52 11.12 -10.99 -21.48
N GLY A 53 9.81 -10.88 -21.68
CA GLY A 53 9.21 -10.16 -22.79
C GLY A 53 8.96 -8.67 -22.54
N ILE A 54 9.24 -8.17 -21.32
CA ILE A 54 8.95 -6.80 -20.90
C ILE A 54 10.26 -6.16 -20.41
N ASP A 55 10.73 -5.14 -21.13
CA ASP A 55 11.97 -4.47 -20.77
C ASP A 55 11.87 -3.83 -19.37
N GLY A 56 12.90 -4.06 -18.55
CA GLY A 56 12.97 -3.61 -17.16
C GLY A 56 12.07 -4.34 -16.17
N ALA A 57 11.28 -5.35 -16.59
CA ALA A 57 10.43 -6.09 -15.67
C ALA A 57 11.21 -7.13 -14.83
N LEU A 58 10.87 -7.23 -13.55
CA LEU A 58 11.42 -8.23 -12.64
C LEU A 58 10.33 -9.24 -12.30
N ALA A 59 10.58 -10.52 -12.56
CA ALA A 59 9.67 -11.58 -12.20
C ALA A 59 9.46 -11.64 -10.68
N HIS A 60 8.22 -11.85 -10.25
CA HIS A 60 7.90 -12.02 -8.85
C HIS A 60 6.63 -12.87 -8.66
N PRO A 61 6.58 -13.72 -7.62
CA PRO A 61 5.36 -14.42 -7.26
C PRO A 61 4.38 -13.47 -6.57
N GLN A 62 3.09 -13.54 -6.94
CA GLN A 62 2.05 -12.63 -6.43
C GLN A 62 1.99 -12.59 -4.89
N ASP A 63 1.84 -13.76 -4.26
CA ASP A 63 1.59 -13.85 -2.82
C ASP A 63 2.76 -13.34 -2.00
N ALA A 64 4.00 -13.72 -2.37
CA ALA A 64 5.18 -13.29 -1.64
C ALA A 64 5.44 -11.78 -1.82
N ALA A 65 5.20 -11.25 -3.03
CA ALA A 65 5.30 -9.83 -3.30
C ALA A 65 4.26 -9.04 -2.49
N HIS A 66 2.97 -9.44 -2.53
CA HIS A 66 1.90 -8.80 -1.76
C HIS A 66 2.23 -8.81 -0.25
N TYR A 67 2.64 -9.95 0.29
CA TYR A 67 3.05 -10.08 1.68
C TYR A 67 4.21 -9.14 2.03
N LEU A 68 5.26 -9.11 1.18
CA LEU A 68 6.43 -8.26 1.40
C LEU A 68 6.07 -6.77 1.37
N GLY A 69 5.20 -6.35 0.45
CA GLY A 69 4.69 -4.98 0.38
C GLY A 69 3.98 -4.57 1.66
N LEU A 70 3.06 -5.40 2.16
CA LEU A 70 2.36 -5.13 3.44
C LEU A 70 3.32 -5.15 4.64
N TYR A 71 4.24 -6.12 4.69
CA TYR A 71 5.26 -6.22 5.74
C TYR A 71 6.13 -4.96 5.77
N MET A 72 6.62 -4.52 4.61
CA MET A 72 7.46 -3.33 4.49
C MET A 72 6.68 -2.06 4.88
N ALA A 73 5.44 -1.89 4.41
CA ALA A 73 4.59 -0.77 4.81
C ALA A 73 4.43 -0.69 6.34
N LYS A 74 4.10 -1.83 6.98
CA LYS A 74 3.99 -1.93 8.44
C LYS A 74 5.32 -1.61 9.14
N SER A 75 6.44 -2.14 8.63
CA SER A 75 7.78 -1.90 9.19
C SER A 75 8.20 -0.42 9.16
N ARG A 76 7.62 0.36 8.24
CA ARG A 76 7.89 1.81 8.10
C ARG A 76 6.95 2.70 8.93
N GLY A 77 5.97 2.10 9.61
CA GLY A 77 5.06 2.82 10.51
C GLY A 77 3.67 3.07 9.94
N ALA A 78 3.27 2.39 8.86
CA ALA A 78 1.86 2.32 8.47
C ALA A 78 1.10 1.31 9.36
N VAL A 79 -0.18 1.56 9.57
CA VAL A 79 -1.11 0.56 10.09
C VAL A 79 -1.57 -0.32 8.92
N VAL A 80 -1.53 -1.64 9.07
CA VAL A 80 -2.12 -2.56 8.07
C VAL A 80 -3.39 -3.13 8.65
N ALA A 81 -4.52 -2.80 8.04
CA ALA A 81 -5.86 -3.20 8.48
C ALA A 81 -6.45 -4.25 7.54
N ASP A 82 -7.19 -5.21 8.08
CA ASP A 82 -7.97 -6.21 7.33
C ASP A 82 -9.45 -5.84 7.19
N SER A 83 -9.88 -4.77 7.87
CA SER A 83 -11.24 -4.25 7.91
C SER A 83 -11.21 -2.75 8.18
N ILE A 84 -12.18 -2.02 7.64
CA ILE A 84 -12.38 -0.59 7.90
C ILE A 84 -13.87 -0.35 8.18
N THR A 85 -14.16 0.35 9.27
CA THR A 85 -15.49 0.82 9.63
C THR A 85 -15.51 2.34 9.56
N PHE A 86 -16.41 2.88 8.76
CA PHE A 86 -16.70 4.31 8.78
C PHE A 86 -17.87 4.58 9.74
N PRO A 87 -17.82 5.65 10.54
CA PRO A 87 -18.99 6.07 11.28
C PRO A 87 -20.14 6.38 10.31
N GLU A 88 -21.38 6.13 10.73
CA GLU A 88 -22.56 6.46 9.94
C GLU A 88 -22.52 7.95 9.56
N ALA A 89 -22.73 8.25 8.29
CA ALA A 89 -22.88 9.62 7.85
C ALA A 89 -24.16 10.17 8.49
N ASN A 90 -24.04 11.12 9.43
CA ASN A 90 -25.18 11.82 9.98
C ASN A 90 -25.94 12.48 8.82
N SER A 91 -27.11 11.94 8.47
CA SER A 91 -28.01 12.46 7.44
C SER A 91 -28.78 13.69 7.91
N HIS A 92 -28.08 14.63 8.57
CA HIS A 92 -28.62 15.91 9.00
C HIS A 92 -28.00 17.03 8.15
N LEU A 93 -28.33 16.99 6.85
CA LEU A 93 -28.38 18.13 5.95
C LEU A 93 -29.72 18.09 5.23
#